data_AF-A0A7C8A7A5-F1
#
_entry.id   AF-A0A7C8A7A5-F1
#
_cell.length_a   1.000
_cell.length_b   1.000
_cell.length_c   1.000
_cell.angle_alpha   90.00
_cell.angle_beta   90.00
_cell.angle_gamma   90.00
#
_symmetry.space_group_name_H-M   'P 1'
#
loop_
_entity.id
_entity.type
_entity.pdbx_description
1 polymer ?
#
loop_
_entity_poly.entity_id
_entity_poly.type
_entity_poly.pdbx_seq_one_letter_code
_entity_poly.pdbx_strand_id
1 'polypeptide(L)'
;MSLFFLTTPAFSLCNLSNLTEAISNSKKAIKVNRNDMKAHACLVIAYEISGNSYMAFKVLRDIEDKMSKECIDELHNYLWDISPELLAKKEFTDRYTLSGGDCMIKNTSMIDGYGYLLIGDFLNPSNNTISRHLASFKCNKDFSKCKSSNLVCPECVIVKPELVIKVIDYKIVDLFTINHSPMEKNLRYIKKILQMQREIYAR
;
A
#
# COMPACT_ATOMS: atom_id res chain seq x y z
N MET A 1 14.32 -9.26 23.63
CA MET A 1 13.94 -9.62 22.24
C MET A 1 12.44 -9.44 22.13
N SER A 2 12.02 -8.30 21.60
CA SER A 2 10.64 -7.83 21.63
C SER A 2 9.84 -8.42 20.47
N LEU A 3 9.03 -9.45 20.75
CA LEU A 3 7.87 -9.79 19.93
C LEU A 3 6.77 -8.78 20.26
N PHE A 4 6.74 -7.66 19.53
CA PHE A 4 5.56 -6.81 19.51
C PHE A 4 4.43 -7.60 18.84
N PHE A 5 3.60 -8.25 19.65
CA PHE A 5 2.28 -8.71 19.26
C PHE A 5 1.44 -7.46 18.93
N LEU A 6 1.47 -7.03 17.67
CA LEU A 6 0.41 -6.20 17.12
C LEU A 6 -0.77 -7.14 16.80
N THR A 7 -1.56 -7.47 17.82
CA THR A 7 -2.89 -8.05 17.64
C THR A 7 -3.83 -6.97 17.11
N THR A 8 -3.62 -6.61 15.86
CA THR A 8 -4.60 -5.81 15.10
C THR A 8 -5.89 -6.62 14.96
N PRO A 9 -7.07 -6.00 14.96
CA PRO A 9 -8.36 -6.69 14.76
C PRO A 9 -8.40 -7.52 13.46
N ALA A 10 -7.53 -7.20 12.50
CA ALA A 10 -7.18 -7.99 11.33
C ALA A 10 -6.82 -9.47 11.62
N PHE A 11 -6.09 -9.75 12.70
CA PHE A 11 -5.71 -11.11 13.10
C PHE A 11 -6.91 -11.95 13.57
N SER A 12 -8.03 -11.30 13.96
CA SER A 12 -9.27 -11.99 14.32
C SER A 12 -10.04 -12.47 13.08
N LEU A 13 -9.78 -11.90 11.91
CA LEU A 13 -10.56 -12.15 10.71
C LEU A 13 -10.24 -13.50 10.06
N CYS A 14 -8.98 -13.94 10.18
CA CYS A 14 -8.44 -15.17 9.63
C CYS A 14 -7.75 -15.89 10.79
N ASN A 15 -8.06 -17.16 11.05
CA ASN A 15 -7.36 -17.92 12.10
C ASN A 15 -5.92 -18.25 11.66
N LEU A 16 -5.04 -17.24 11.66
CA LEU A 16 -3.67 -17.31 11.14
C LEU A 16 -2.69 -18.01 12.11
N SER A 17 -3.18 -18.47 13.27
CA SER A 17 -2.39 -19.29 14.20
C SER A 17 -2.02 -20.64 13.60
N ASN A 18 -2.85 -21.18 12.69
CA ASN A 18 -2.60 -22.41 11.94
C ASN A 18 -2.77 -22.15 10.44
N LEU A 19 -1.68 -21.82 9.76
CA LEU A 19 -1.68 -21.42 8.35
C LEU A 19 -2.21 -22.51 7.41
N THR A 20 -1.89 -23.78 7.68
CA THR A 20 -2.37 -24.91 6.86
C THR A 20 -3.89 -25.04 6.93
N GLU A 21 -4.45 -24.87 8.12
CA GLU A 21 -5.89 -24.88 8.33
C GLU A 21 -6.56 -23.65 7.72
N ALA A 22 -5.97 -22.46 7.90
CA ALA A 22 -6.47 -21.22 7.29
C ALA A 22 -6.56 -21.33 5.76
N ILE A 23 -5.52 -21.88 5.11
CA ILE A 23 -5.52 -22.13 3.66
C ILE A 23 -6.62 -23.13 3.27
N SER A 24 -6.75 -24.24 4.02
CA SER A 24 -7.75 -25.28 3.74
C SER A 24 -9.19 -24.74 3.87
N ASN A 25 -9.48 -24.04 4.97
CA ASN A 25 -10.80 -23.47 5.24
C ASN A 25 -11.16 -22.36 4.25
N SER A 26 -10.21 -21.49 3.92
CA SER A 26 -10.42 -20.45 2.90
C SER A 26 -10.77 -21.06 1.55
N LYS A 27 -10.03 -22.11 1.12
CA LYS A 27 -10.34 -22.84 -0.12
C LYS A 27 -11.72 -23.51 -0.08
N LYS A 28 -12.15 -24.05 1.05
CA LYS A 28 -13.50 -24.61 1.21
C LYS A 28 -14.57 -23.53 1.11
N ALA A 29 -14.40 -22.39 1.77
CA ALA A 29 -15.31 -21.26 1.70
C ALA A 29 -15.45 -20.74 0.26
N ILE A 30 -14.33 -20.55 -0.45
CA ILE A 30 -14.31 -20.12 -1.87
C ILE A 30 -15.04 -21.11 -2.79
N LYS A 31 -14.99 -22.42 -2.48
CA LYS A 31 -15.76 -23.43 -3.24
C LYS A 31 -17.27 -23.29 -3.05
N VAL A 32 -17.70 -22.92 -1.84
CA VAL A 32 -19.12 -22.71 -1.51
C VAL A 32 -19.61 -21.38 -2.09
N ASN A 33 -18.84 -20.31 -1.89
CA ASN A 33 -19.09 -18.99 -2.44
C ASN A 33 -17.82 -18.43 -3.07
N ARG A 34 -17.77 -18.41 -4.40
CA ARG A 34 -16.60 -17.91 -5.14
C ARG A 34 -16.36 -16.41 -4.93
N ASN A 35 -17.39 -15.66 -4.54
CA ASN A 35 -17.31 -14.21 -4.34
C ASN A 35 -17.08 -13.83 -2.87
N ASP A 36 -16.75 -14.79 -2.00
CA ASP A 36 -16.38 -14.50 -0.60
C ASP A 36 -14.98 -13.86 -0.55
N MET A 37 -14.93 -12.53 -0.67
CA MET A 37 -13.68 -11.76 -0.70
C MET A 37 -12.92 -11.82 0.62
N LYS A 38 -13.61 -12.07 1.74
CA LYS A 38 -12.99 -12.33 3.02
C LYS A 38 -12.21 -13.65 3.00
N ALA A 39 -12.79 -14.71 2.44
CA ALA A 39 -12.10 -15.98 2.26
C ALA A 39 -10.90 -15.86 1.30
N HIS A 40 -11.03 -15.10 0.22
CA HIS A 40 -9.90 -14.81 -0.67
C HIS A 40 -8.79 -14.01 0.04
N ALA A 41 -9.14 -12.97 0.80
CA ALA A 41 -8.16 -12.21 1.59
C ALA A 41 -7.42 -13.12 2.58
N CYS A 42 -8.13 -13.98 3.30
CA CYS A 42 -7.52 -14.95 4.21
C CYS A 42 -6.59 -15.93 3.48
N LEU A 43 -6.97 -16.41 2.30
CA LEU A 43 -6.13 -17.30 1.50
C LEU A 43 -4.83 -16.61 1.07
N VAL A 44 -4.93 -15.38 0.55
CA VAL A 44 -3.79 -14.59 0.09
C VAL A 44 -2.84 -14.27 1.25
N ILE A 45 -3.38 -13.83 2.39
CA ILE A 45 -2.59 -13.50 3.59
C ILE A 45 -1.92 -14.75 4.16
N ALA A 46 -2.63 -15.88 4.24
CA ALA A 46 -2.05 -17.11 4.74
C ALA A 46 -0.90 -17.60 3.85
N TYR A 47 -1.03 -17.48 2.52
CA TYR A 47 0.07 -17.77 1.60
C TYR A 47 1.28 -16.86 1.83
N GLU A 48 1.05 -15.56 1.97
CA GLU A 48 2.13 -14.60 2.23
C GLU A 48 2.86 -14.89 3.55
N ILE A 49 2.13 -15.11 4.64
CA ILE A 49 2.71 -15.40 5.96
C ILE A 49 3.45 -16.74 5.95
N SER A 50 2.99 -17.70 5.15
CA SER A 50 3.70 -18.98 4.95
C SER A 50 4.98 -18.87 4.12
N GLY A 51 5.34 -17.67 3.64
CA GLY A 51 6.50 -17.43 2.78
C GLY A 51 6.27 -17.79 1.30
N ASN A 52 5.03 -18.09 0.92
CA ASN A 52 4.66 -18.44 -0.45
C ASN A 52 4.07 -17.23 -1.20
N SER A 53 4.86 -16.17 -1.35
CA SER A 53 4.44 -14.94 -2.03
C SER A 53 4.05 -15.17 -3.50
N TYR A 54 4.64 -16.17 -4.17
CA TYR A 54 4.23 -16.56 -5.53
C TYR A 54 2.75 -16.96 -5.58
N MET A 55 2.31 -17.84 -4.68
CA MET A 55 0.90 -18.24 -4.62
C MET A 55 0.00 -17.10 -4.17
N ALA A 56 0.44 -16.25 -3.26
CA ALA A 56 -0.31 -15.06 -2.84
C ALA A 56 -0.60 -14.14 -4.05
N PHE A 57 0.42 -13.80 -4.84
CA PHE A 57 0.25 -12.94 -6.02
C PHE A 57 -0.52 -13.62 -7.14
N LYS A 58 -0.34 -14.93 -7.33
CA LYS A 58 -1.11 -15.69 -8.32
C LYS A 58 -2.60 -15.61 -8.02
N VAL A 59 -3.00 -15.87 -6.78
CA VAL A 59 -4.42 -15.79 -6.36
C VAL A 59 -4.95 -14.37 -6.54
N LEU A 60 -4.18 -13.36 -6.12
CA LEU A 60 -4.60 -11.97 -6.24
C LEU A 60 -4.83 -11.56 -7.70
N ARG A 61 -3.90 -11.88 -8.61
CA ARG A 61 -4.05 -11.62 -10.05
C ARG A 61 -5.21 -12.41 -10.67
N ASP A 62 -5.36 -13.68 -10.30
CA ASP A 62 -6.48 -14.51 -10.76
C ASP A 62 -7.84 -13.88 -10.41
N ILE A 63 -7.95 -13.22 -9.25
CA ILE A 63 -9.16 -12.51 -8.83
C ILE A 63 -9.33 -11.22 -9.63
N GLU A 64 -8.28 -10.41 -9.74
CA GLU A 64 -8.29 -9.14 -10.47
C GLU A 64 -8.62 -9.32 -11.96
N ASP A 65 -8.22 -10.44 -12.56
CA ASP A 65 -8.49 -10.75 -13.97
C ASP A 65 -9.91 -11.25 -14.22
N LYS A 66 -10.56 -11.89 -13.22
CA LYS A 66 -11.78 -12.70 -13.44
C LYS A 66 -13.01 -12.21 -12.70
N MET A 67 -12.85 -11.38 -11.67
CA MET A 67 -13.94 -10.96 -10.79
C MET A 67 -14.39 -9.54 -11.10
N SER A 68 -15.56 -9.15 -10.58
CA SER A 68 -16.08 -7.80 -10.80
C SER A 68 -15.25 -6.77 -10.04
N LYS A 69 -15.32 -5.51 -10.47
CA LYS A 69 -14.65 -4.40 -9.81
C LYS A 69 -15.00 -4.31 -8.32
N GLU A 70 -16.26 -4.53 -7.97
CA GLU A 70 -16.72 -4.49 -6.58
C GLU A 70 -16.03 -5.55 -5.71
N CYS A 71 -15.85 -6.77 -6.25
CA CYS A 71 -15.11 -7.82 -5.57
C CYS A 71 -13.62 -7.44 -5.39
N ILE A 72 -13.02 -6.87 -6.43
CA ILE A 72 -11.62 -6.42 -6.39
C ILE A 72 -11.44 -5.33 -5.33
N ASP A 73 -12.32 -4.33 -5.32
CA ASP A 73 -12.31 -3.22 -4.36
C ASP A 73 -12.49 -3.74 -2.93
N GLU A 74 -13.41 -4.68 -2.70
CA GLU A 74 -13.63 -5.30 -1.39
C GLU A 74 -12.41 -6.11 -0.91
N LEU A 75 -11.81 -6.92 -1.79
CA LEU A 75 -10.57 -7.65 -1.49
C LEU A 75 -9.43 -6.70 -1.15
N HIS A 76 -9.22 -5.67 -1.97
CA HIS A 76 -8.18 -4.67 -1.75
C HIS A 76 -8.37 -3.93 -0.43
N ASN A 77 -9.60 -3.60 -0.05
CA ASN A 77 -9.91 -3.00 1.25
C ASN A 77 -9.52 -3.94 2.41
N TYR A 78 -9.85 -5.24 2.34
CA TYR A 78 -9.39 -6.20 3.35
C TYR A 78 -7.87 -6.28 3.42
N LEU A 79 -7.20 -6.38 2.28
CA LEU A 79 -5.73 -6.46 2.24
C LEU A 79 -5.08 -5.16 2.74
N TRP A 80 -5.64 -4.00 2.42
CA TRP A 80 -5.16 -2.71 2.89
C TRP A 80 -5.24 -2.58 4.42
N ASP A 81 -6.31 -3.10 5.01
CA ASP A 81 -6.51 -3.06 6.44
C ASP A 81 -5.57 -4.00 7.21
N ILE A 82 -5.25 -5.15 6.62
CA ILE A 82 -4.49 -6.21 7.27
C ILE A 82 -2.99 -6.12 6.93
N SER A 83 -2.67 -6.08 5.65
CA SER A 83 -1.32 -6.19 5.09
C SER A 83 -1.12 -5.23 3.89
N PRO A 84 -1.07 -3.92 4.14
CA PRO A 84 -0.75 -2.94 3.09
C PRO A 84 0.62 -3.22 2.44
N GLU A 85 1.56 -3.88 3.13
CA GLU A 85 2.84 -4.30 2.57
C GLU A 85 2.71 -5.34 1.47
N LEU A 86 1.72 -6.22 1.54
CA LEU A 86 1.45 -7.19 0.48
C LEU A 86 1.05 -6.47 -0.82
N LEU A 87 0.12 -5.51 -0.71
CA LEU A 87 -0.30 -4.67 -1.83
C LEU A 87 0.91 -3.91 -2.39
N ALA A 88 1.68 -3.26 -1.51
CA ALA A 88 2.91 -2.55 -1.91
C ALA A 88 3.86 -3.45 -2.70
N LYS A 89 4.13 -4.68 -2.23
CA LYS A 89 5.00 -5.63 -2.93
C LYS A 89 4.46 -6.01 -4.31
N LYS A 90 3.19 -6.40 -4.36
CA LYS A 90 2.55 -6.86 -5.60
C LYS A 90 2.55 -5.75 -6.64
N GLU A 91 2.09 -4.58 -6.25
CA GLU A 91 1.92 -3.45 -7.15
C GLU A 91 3.26 -2.86 -7.62
N PHE A 92 4.26 -2.80 -6.74
CA PHE A 92 5.61 -2.41 -7.12
C PHE A 92 6.22 -3.41 -8.13
N THR A 93 5.96 -4.70 -7.95
CA THR A 93 6.41 -5.76 -8.87
C THR A 93 5.73 -5.65 -10.23
N ASP A 94 4.42 -5.38 -10.23
CA ASP A 94 3.59 -5.34 -11.43
C ASP A 94 3.71 -4.00 -12.19
N ARG A 95 4.36 -2.99 -11.60
CA ARG A 95 4.43 -1.61 -12.11
C ARG A 95 3.03 -1.03 -12.41
N TYR A 96 2.02 -1.45 -11.64
CA TYR A 96 0.60 -1.22 -11.92
C TYR A 96 -0.19 -1.08 -10.62
N THR A 97 -1.30 -0.33 -10.63
CA THR A 97 -2.38 -0.54 -9.63
C THR A 97 -3.78 -0.24 -10.19
N LEU A 98 -4.80 -0.71 -9.47
CA LEU A 98 -6.23 -0.56 -9.75
C LEU A 98 -6.96 0.41 -8.78
N SER A 99 -6.31 0.86 -7.71
CA SER A 99 -6.86 1.79 -6.71
C SER A 99 -5.79 2.85 -6.37
N GLY A 100 -6.08 3.93 -5.63
CA GLY A 100 -5.17 5.09 -5.41
C GLY A 100 -3.71 4.80 -5.00
N GLY A 101 -3.35 3.54 -4.72
CA GLY A 101 -1.99 3.01 -4.74
C GLY A 101 -1.15 3.44 -5.94
N ASP A 102 -1.68 3.57 -7.17
CA ASP A 102 -0.87 3.87 -8.37
C ASP A 102 -0.13 5.19 -8.19
N CYS A 103 -0.88 6.17 -7.70
CA CYS A 103 -0.37 7.50 -7.43
C CYS A 103 0.63 7.46 -6.28
N MET A 104 0.38 6.65 -5.25
CA MET A 104 1.35 6.47 -4.15
C MET A 104 2.64 5.78 -4.61
N ILE A 105 2.58 4.73 -5.43
CA ILE A 105 3.75 4.01 -5.96
C ILE A 105 4.52 4.88 -6.92
N LYS A 106 3.87 5.48 -7.91
CA LYS A 106 4.57 6.34 -8.87
C LYS A 106 5.32 7.46 -8.14
N ASN A 107 4.67 8.12 -7.19
CA ASN A 107 5.33 9.18 -6.43
C ASN A 107 6.45 8.67 -5.49
N THR A 108 6.26 7.55 -4.79
CA THR A 108 7.31 6.97 -3.93
C THR A 108 8.48 6.39 -4.73
N SER A 109 8.18 5.64 -5.80
CA SER A 109 9.15 4.98 -6.69
C SER A 109 10.10 5.98 -7.37
N MET A 110 9.71 7.25 -7.46
CA MET A 110 10.49 8.33 -8.07
C MET A 110 11.38 9.10 -7.10
N ILE A 111 11.37 8.76 -5.81
CA ILE A 111 12.35 9.31 -4.85
C ILE A 111 13.71 8.66 -5.10
N ASP A 112 14.70 9.47 -5.45
CA ASP A 112 16.09 9.07 -5.70
C ASP A 112 16.92 8.94 -4.41
N GLY A 113 16.27 8.56 -3.32
CA GLY A 113 16.85 8.46 -1.99
C GLY A 113 16.90 9.78 -1.21
N TYR A 114 16.80 10.96 -1.81
CA TYR A 114 16.85 12.25 -1.08
C TYR A 114 15.64 13.13 -1.39
N GLY A 115 14.73 13.27 -0.42
CA GLY A 115 13.57 14.15 -0.62
C GLY A 115 12.54 14.11 0.51
N TYR A 116 11.39 14.68 0.22
CA TYR A 116 10.22 14.69 1.08
C TYR A 116 9.02 14.10 0.34
N LEU A 117 8.16 13.40 1.07
CA LEU A 117 6.84 12.99 0.60
C LEU A 117 5.77 13.76 1.35
N LEU A 118 4.76 14.25 0.65
CA LEU A 118 3.53 14.79 1.24
C LEU A 118 2.40 13.81 1.00
N ILE A 119 1.67 13.46 2.05
CA ILE A 119 0.37 12.79 1.97
C ILE A 119 -0.70 13.81 2.26
N GLY A 120 -1.78 13.79 1.48
CA GLY A 120 -2.96 14.56 1.79
C GLY A 120 -4.09 14.41 0.80
N ASP A 121 -5.03 15.33 0.85
CA ASP A 121 -6.16 15.41 -0.07
C ASP A 121 -5.74 16.22 -1.31
N PHE A 122 -6.01 15.66 -2.48
CA PHE A 122 -5.70 16.25 -3.77
C PHE A 122 -6.97 16.35 -4.59
N LEU A 123 -7.12 17.47 -5.27
CA LEU A 123 -8.20 17.70 -6.23
C LEU A 123 -7.75 17.22 -7.59
N ASN A 124 -8.53 16.33 -8.20
CA ASN A 124 -8.41 16.04 -9.62
C ASN A 124 -9.25 17.08 -10.40
N PRO A 125 -8.65 17.98 -11.19
CA PRO A 125 -9.36 19.03 -11.90
C PRO A 125 -10.16 18.52 -13.09
N SER A 126 -9.88 17.31 -13.59
CA SER A 126 -10.58 16.72 -14.73
C SER A 126 -11.96 16.20 -14.35
N ASN A 127 -12.18 15.86 -13.08
CA ASN A 127 -13.48 15.37 -12.59
C ASN A 127 -13.96 16.02 -11.29
N ASN A 128 -13.24 17.03 -10.77
CA ASN A 128 -13.51 17.73 -9.51
C ASN A 128 -13.65 16.83 -8.28
N THR A 129 -13.03 15.65 -8.28
CA THR A 129 -13.07 14.75 -7.12
C THR A 129 -11.87 15.00 -6.22
N ILE A 130 -12.11 15.01 -4.91
CA ILE A 130 -11.05 15.01 -3.90
C ILE A 130 -10.73 13.56 -3.56
N SER A 131 -9.46 13.21 -3.62
CA SER A 131 -8.95 11.89 -3.26
C SER A 131 -7.65 12.02 -2.49
N ARG A 132 -7.29 10.99 -1.71
CA ARG A 132 -6.03 10.98 -0.98
C ARG A 132 -4.90 10.52 -1.89
N HIS A 133 -3.84 11.32 -2.00
CA HIS A 133 -2.64 11.00 -2.80
C HIS A 133 -1.35 11.27 -2.04
N LEU A 134 -0.25 10.93 -2.71
CA LEU A 134 1.11 11.26 -2.32
C LEU A 134 1.72 12.21 -3.36
N ALA A 135 2.59 13.10 -2.92
CA ALA A 135 3.47 13.88 -3.78
C ALA A 135 4.92 13.75 -3.29
N SER A 136 5.87 13.66 -4.21
CA SER A 136 7.31 13.67 -3.88
C SER A 136 7.95 15.00 -4.26
N PHE A 137 8.87 15.47 -3.42
CA PHE A 137 9.56 16.74 -3.62
C PHE A 137 11.03 16.65 -3.26
N LYS A 138 11.86 17.32 -4.06
CA LYS A 138 13.22 17.69 -3.67
C LYS A 138 13.19 19.10 -3.11
N CYS A 139 13.15 19.19 -1.79
CA CYS A 139 13.09 20.46 -1.06
C CYS A 139 14.37 20.70 -0.25
N ASN A 140 14.67 21.97 0.01
CA ASN A 140 15.50 22.37 1.15
C ASN A 140 14.72 22.17 2.47
N LYS A 141 15.39 22.35 3.62
CA LYS A 141 14.81 22.12 4.96
C LYS A 141 13.47 22.85 5.21
N ASP A 142 13.24 23.99 4.55
CA ASP A 142 12.09 24.87 4.81
C ASP A 142 11.00 24.81 3.74
N PHE A 143 11.03 23.83 2.83
CA PHE A 143 10.07 23.69 1.70
C PHE A 143 10.00 24.90 0.74
N SER A 144 10.89 25.88 0.89
CA SER A 144 10.81 27.17 0.18
C SER A 144 11.31 27.12 -1.27
N LYS A 145 12.07 26.08 -1.64
CA LYS A 145 12.60 25.88 -3.00
C LYS A 145 12.36 24.45 -3.51
N CYS A 146 11.17 23.93 -3.28
CA CYS A 146 10.81 22.59 -3.74
C CYS A 146 10.74 22.54 -5.28
N LYS A 147 11.50 21.63 -5.88
CA LYS A 147 11.21 21.15 -7.24
C LYS A 147 10.52 19.80 -7.11
N SER A 148 9.35 19.66 -7.73
CA SER A 148 8.68 18.36 -7.85
C SER A 148 9.60 17.42 -8.63
N SER A 149 10.06 16.36 -7.98
CA SER A 149 10.74 15.28 -8.69
C SER A 149 9.65 14.40 -9.31
N ASN A 150 9.30 14.72 -10.55
CA ASN A 150 8.46 13.90 -11.42
C ASN A 150 7.14 13.39 -10.80
N LEU A 151 6.16 14.29 -10.88
CA LEU A 151 4.77 14.00 -11.18
C LEU A 151 3.96 13.31 -10.05
N VAL A 152 3.44 14.17 -9.17
CA VAL A 152 2.01 14.14 -8.85
C VAL A 152 1.25 13.82 -10.15
N CYS A 153 0.16 13.03 -10.10
CA CYS A 153 -0.71 12.87 -11.27
C CYS A 153 -0.84 14.25 -11.96
N PRO A 154 -0.48 14.41 -13.25
CA PRO A 154 -0.18 15.73 -13.84
C PRO A 154 -1.26 16.79 -13.62
N GLU A 155 -2.47 16.31 -13.37
CA GLU A 155 -3.66 17.10 -13.17
C GLU A 155 -3.94 17.36 -11.68
N CYS A 156 -3.54 16.48 -10.76
CA CYS A 156 -3.90 16.60 -9.35
C CYS A 156 -3.13 17.72 -8.62
N VAL A 157 -3.85 18.51 -7.83
CA VAL A 157 -3.28 19.60 -7.01
C VAL A 157 -3.51 19.31 -5.53
N ILE A 158 -2.49 19.50 -4.68
CA ILE A 158 -2.63 19.38 -3.23
C ILE A 158 -3.61 20.44 -2.73
N VAL A 159 -4.70 20.00 -2.12
CA VAL A 159 -5.67 20.89 -1.46
C VAL A 159 -5.36 21.00 0.02
N LYS A 160 -5.05 19.88 0.68
CA LYS A 160 -4.84 19.84 2.12
C LYS A 160 -3.73 18.85 2.49
N PRO A 161 -2.56 19.32 2.95
CA PRO A 161 -1.51 18.44 3.42
C PRO A 161 -1.87 17.86 4.79
N GLU A 162 -1.57 16.59 5.02
CA GLU A 162 -1.85 15.88 6.28
C GLU A 162 -0.56 15.38 6.97
N LEU A 163 0.42 14.93 6.18
CA LEU A 163 1.69 14.40 6.68
C LEU A 163 2.82 14.74 5.72
N VAL A 164 3.97 15.12 6.26
CA VAL A 164 5.22 15.25 5.52
C VAL A 164 6.23 14.24 6.04
N ILE A 165 6.87 13.50 5.13
CA ILE A 165 7.82 12.45 5.43
C ILE A 165 9.16 12.85 4.84
N LYS A 166 10.22 12.87 5.64
CA LYS A 166 11.58 13.07 5.15
C LYS A 166 12.22 11.73 4.84
N VAL A 167 12.76 11.60 3.62
CA VAL A 167 13.41 10.38 3.14
C VAL A 167 14.88 10.67 2.81
N ILE A 168 15.79 9.87 3.38
CA ILE A 168 17.23 9.86 3.08
C ILE A 168 17.67 8.41 2.85
N ASP A 169 18.39 8.15 1.75
CA ASP A 169 18.86 6.84 1.32
C ASP A 169 17.76 5.77 1.39
N TYR A 170 16.56 6.10 0.89
CA TYR A 170 15.36 5.25 0.91
C TYR A 170 14.90 4.86 2.33
N LYS A 171 15.21 5.67 3.34
CA LYS A 171 14.73 5.50 4.71
C LYS A 171 13.93 6.72 5.14
N ILE A 172 12.80 6.46 5.80
CA ILE A 172 12.09 7.52 6.53
C ILE A 172 12.95 7.92 7.72
N VAL A 173 13.39 9.17 7.75
CA VAL A 173 14.23 9.71 8.84
C VAL A 173 13.49 10.73 9.70
N ASP A 174 12.39 11.28 9.20
CA ASP A 174 11.57 12.25 9.94
C ASP A 174 10.11 12.24 9.47
N LEU A 175 9.19 12.61 10.36
CA LEU A 175 7.75 12.65 10.14
C LEU A 175 7.16 13.91 10.77
N PHE A 176 6.56 14.77 9.94
CA PHE A 176 5.88 16.00 10.37
C PHE A 176 4.38 15.83 10.15
N THR A 177 3.66 15.50 11.23
CA THR A 177 2.20 15.34 11.18
C THR A 177 1.56 16.72 11.23
N ILE A 178 0.74 17.02 10.21
CA ILE A 178 -0.01 18.28 10.14
C ILE A 178 -1.42 18.05 10.73
N ASN A 179 -2.01 16.88 10.47
CA ASN A 179 -3.36 16.51 10.91
C ASN A 179 -3.33 15.12 11.60
N HIS A 180 -4.20 14.88 12.59
CA HIS A 180 -4.27 13.60 13.32
C HIS A 180 -4.94 12.44 12.54
N SER A 181 -4.86 12.43 11.21
CA SER A 181 -5.46 11.37 10.39
C SER A 181 -4.74 10.02 10.64
N PRO A 182 -5.45 8.89 10.70
CA PRO A 182 -4.84 7.58 10.91
C PRO A 182 -4.00 7.17 9.69
N MET A 183 -2.68 7.42 9.75
CA MET A 183 -1.73 7.24 8.64
C MET A 183 -0.91 5.96 8.71
N GLU A 184 -1.13 5.11 9.71
CA GLU A 184 -0.30 3.92 9.97
C GLU A 184 -0.20 2.99 8.75
N LYS A 185 -1.33 2.71 8.09
CA LYS A 185 -1.39 1.84 6.90
C LYS A 185 -0.61 2.42 5.73
N ASN A 186 -0.78 3.72 5.46
CA ASN A 186 -0.02 4.43 4.43
C ASN A 186 1.49 4.38 4.72
N LEU A 187 1.89 4.58 5.98
CA LEU A 187 3.30 4.52 6.36
C LEU A 187 3.88 3.11 6.21
N ARG A 188 3.14 2.06 6.59
CA ARG A 188 3.54 0.66 6.37
C ARG A 188 3.73 0.37 4.87
N TYR A 189 2.77 0.79 4.05
CA TYR A 189 2.85 0.70 2.60
C TYR A 189 4.10 1.40 2.04
N ILE A 190 4.27 2.70 2.34
CA ILE A 190 5.39 3.53 1.85
C ILE A 190 6.74 2.96 2.28
N LYS A 191 6.87 2.54 3.54
CA LYS A 191 8.10 1.91 4.05
C LYS A 191 8.46 0.67 3.23
N LYS A 192 7.46 -0.14 2.84
CA LYS A 192 7.70 -1.34 2.03
C LYS A 192 8.18 -0.99 0.63
N ILE A 193 7.59 0.02 -0.01
CA ILE A 193 8.05 0.50 -1.33
C ILE A 193 9.49 1.00 -1.25
N LEU A 194 9.80 1.88 -0.29
CA LEU A 194 11.15 2.42 -0.10
C LEU A 194 12.19 1.31 0.14
N GLN A 195 11.83 0.29 0.93
CA GLN A 195 12.68 -0.88 1.11
C GLN A 195 13.00 -1.56 -0.23
N MET A 196 11.99 -1.83 -1.05
CA MET A 196 12.16 -2.51 -2.34
C MET A 196 12.97 -1.67 -3.34
N GLN A 197 12.76 -0.35 -3.37
CA GLN A 197 13.60 0.55 -4.17
C GLN A 197 15.06 0.48 -3.76
N ARG A 198 15.34 0.50 -2.45
CA ARG A 198 16.71 0.38 -1.95
C ARG A 198 17.37 -0.92 -2.41
N GLU A 199 16.63 -2.01 -2.39
CA GLU A 199 17.11 -3.33 -2.83
C GLU A 199 17.49 -3.35 -4.33
N ILE A 200 16.85 -2.51 -5.15
CA ILE A 200 17.08 -2.39 -6.60
C ILE A 200 18.16 -1.37 -6.94
N TYR A 201 18.08 -0.15 -6.39
CA TYR A 201 18.83 1.02 -6.85
C TYR A 201 20.04 1.40 -5.98
N ALA A 202 20.17 0.84 -4.77
CA ALA A 202 21.31 1.10 -3.90
C ALA A 202 22.40 0.00 -3.97
N ARG A 203 22.39 -0.81 -5.04
CA ARG A 203 23.47 -1.71 -5.45
C ARG A 203 24.34 -1.04 -6.50
#